data_AF-A0A1I4S6K3-F1
#
_entry.id   AF-A0A1I4S6K3-F1
#
_cell.length_a   1.000
_cell.length_b   1.000
_cell.length_c   1.000
_cell.angle_alpha   90.00
_cell.angle_beta   90.00
_cell.angle_gamma   90.00
#
_symmetry.space_group_name_H-M   'P 1'
#
loop_
_entity.id
_entity.type
_entity.pdbx_description
1 polymer ?
#
loop_
_entity_poly.entity_id
_entity_poly.type
_entity_poly.pdbx_seq_one_letter_code
_entity_poly.pdbx_strand_id
1 'polypeptide(L)' 'MSAKFDDPVMGEQTYAGDVHRPMDIRAMMTMIDYLMPQAREVSVSAALLLGLANAELSGLLALQTDPDVVDLAERRRRH' A
#
# COMPACT_ATOMS: atom_id res chain seq x y z
N MET A 1 -38.84 29.09 2.92
CA MET A 1 -37.38 29.26 3.03
C MET A 1 -36.74 27.91 2.77
N SER A 2 -36.03 27.75 1.65
CA SER A 2 -35.34 26.52 1.27
C SER A 2 -33.86 26.68 1.62
N ALA A 3 -33.32 25.77 2.42
CA ALA A 3 -31.90 25.73 2.75
C ALA A 3 -31.12 25.44 1.47
N LYS A 4 -30.37 26.43 0.99
CA LYS A 4 -29.33 26.22 -0.01
C LYS A 4 -28.21 25.46 0.69
N PHE A 5 -28.16 24.15 0.48
CA PHE A 5 -26.96 23.39 0.73
C PHE A 5 -25.99 23.77 -0.38
N ASP A 6 -25.01 24.61 -0.04
CA ASP A 6 -23.86 24.81 -0.89
C ASP A 6 -23.11 23.47 -0.94
N ASP A 7 -23.22 22.78 -2.06
CA ASP A 7 -22.40 21.62 -2.39
C ASP A 7 -20.93 22.05 -2.32
N PRO A 8 -20.11 21.50 -1.40
CA PRO A 8 -18.69 21.74 -1.44
C PRO A 8 -18.13 20.98 -2.66
N VAL A 9 -17.99 21.75 -3.74
CA VAL A 9 -16.98 21.64 -4.80
C VAL A 9 -16.20 20.32 -4.77
N MET A 10 -16.59 19.45 -5.69
CA MET A 10 -15.74 18.45 -6.34
C MET A 10 -14.29 18.94 -6.53
N GLY A 11 -13.33 18.16 -6.01
CA GLY A 11 -11.91 18.28 -6.29
C GLY A 11 -11.13 18.22 -4.98
N GLU A 12 -10.81 17.06 -4.42
CA GLU A 12 -10.04 15.97 -5.04
C GLU A 12 -10.62 14.61 -4.64
N GLN A 13 -11.34 13.95 -5.55
CA GLN A 13 -11.60 12.52 -5.44
C GLN A 13 -10.38 11.74 -5.97
N THR A 14 -9.26 11.77 -5.24
CA THR A 14 -8.08 10.92 -5.51
C THR A 14 -8.15 9.56 -4.81
N TYR A 15 -9.33 9.09 -4.40
CA TYR A 15 -9.43 7.82 -3.67
C TYR A 15 -9.72 6.59 -4.55
N ALA A 16 -9.91 6.75 -5.87
CA ALA A 16 -10.21 5.63 -6.78
C ALA A 16 -9.37 5.60 -8.06
N GLY A 17 -8.57 6.65 -8.33
CA GLY A 17 -7.85 6.80 -9.60
C GLY A 17 -6.41 6.28 -9.61
N ASP A 18 -5.90 5.82 -8.47
CA ASP A 18 -4.47 5.52 -8.30
C ASP A 18 -4.19 4.07 -7.92
N VAL A 19 -5.09 3.16 -8.29
CA VAL A 19 -4.97 1.70 -8.07
C VAL A 19 -3.78 1.09 -8.86
N HIS A 20 -3.17 1.88 -9.74
CA HIS A 20 -2.04 1.49 -10.58
C HIS A 20 -0.70 2.11 -10.16
N ARG A 21 -0.65 2.97 -9.14
CA ARG A 21 0.65 3.34 -8.58
C ARG A 21 1.21 2.14 -7.84
N PRO A 22 2.47 1.75 -8.10
CA PRO A 22 3.11 0.73 -7.29
C PRO A 22 3.09 1.22 -5.84
N MET A 23 2.37 0.47 -5.00
CA MET A 23 2.29 0.75 -3.57
C MET A 23 3.72 0.69 -3.01
N ASP A 24 4.14 1.70 -2.25
CA ASP A 24 5.48 1.73 -1.69
C ASP A 24 5.59 0.63 -0.61
N ILE A 25 6.18 -0.50 -1.01
CA ILE A 25 6.34 -1.69 -0.17
C ILE A 25 7.08 -1.35 1.13
N ARG A 26 8.07 -0.46 1.10
CA ARG A 26 8.80 -0.06 2.31
C ARG A 26 7.92 0.76 3.25
N ALA A 27 7.10 1.65 2.70
CA ALA A 27 6.15 2.42 3.50
C ALA A 27 5.08 1.50 4.15
N MET A 28 4.60 0.49 3.43
CA MET A 28 3.66 -0.50 3.99
C MET A 28 4.28 -1.32 5.12
N MET A 29 5.50 -1.84 4.93
CA MET A 29 6.21 -2.57 5.98
C MET A 29 6.43 -1.68 7.22
N THR A 30 6.79 -0.41 7.02
CA THR A 30 6.91 0.58 8.11
C THR A 30 5.58 0.77 8.87
N MET A 31 4.46 0.81 8.14
CA MET A 31 3.14 0.91 8.76
C MET A 31 2.78 -0.35 9.55
N ILE A 32 3.16 -1.54 9.06
CA ILE A 32 2.98 -2.79 9.81
C ILE A 32 3.82 -2.77 11.09
N ASP A 33 5.09 -2.37 11.02
CA ASP A 33 5.96 -2.27 12.19
C ASP A 33 5.39 -1.31 13.24
N TYR A 34 4.78 -0.20 12.80
CA TYR A 34 4.11 0.74 13.68
C TYR A 34 2.87 0.15 14.37
N LEU A 35 2.07 -0.66 13.66
CA LEU A 35 0.79 -1.22 14.13
C LEU A 35 0.93 -2.55 14.89
N MET A 36 2.04 -3.26 14.70
CA MET A 36 2.27 -4.59 15.26
C MET A 36 2.17 -4.64 16.80
N PRO A 37 2.72 -3.68 17.57
CA PRO A 37 2.60 -3.69 19.03
C PRO A 37 1.15 -3.59 19.50
N GLN A 38 0.37 -2.65 18.95
CA GLN A 38 -1.02 -2.44 19.34
C GLN A 38 -1.88 -3.63 18.93
N ALA A 39 -1.62 -4.21 17.75
CA ALA A 39 -2.32 -5.41 17.30
C ALA A 39 -2.12 -6.59 18.26
N ARG A 40 -0.89 -6.79 18.77
CA ARG A 40 -0.59 -7.84 19.75
C ARG A 40 -1.32 -7.64 21.08
N GLU A 41 -1.58 -6.39 21.47
CA GLU A 41 -2.29 -6.06 22.69
C GLU A 41 -3.81 -6.28 22.58
N VAL A 42 -4.39 -6.06 21.40
CA VAL A 42 -5.86 -6.06 21.22
C VAL A 42 -6.41 -7.32 20.53
N SER A 43 -5.64 -7.98 19.66
CA SER A 43 -6.12 -9.14 18.89
C SER A 43 -4.99 -9.99 18.31
N VAL A 44 -4.92 -11.25 18.76
CA VAL A 44 -4.00 -12.26 18.22
C VAL A 44 -4.18 -12.42 16.71
N SER A 45 -5.43 -12.44 16.22
CA SER A 45 -5.72 -12.59 14.79
C SER A 45 -5.23 -11.39 13.98
N ALA A 46 -5.36 -10.16 14.50
CA ALA A 46 -4.84 -8.97 13.82
C ALA A 46 -3.31 -9.00 13.73
N ALA A 47 -2.63 -9.38 14.81
CA ALA A 47 -1.17 -9.53 14.82
C ALA A 47 -0.70 -10.61 13.82
N LEU A 48 -1.42 -11.73 13.71
CA LEU A 48 -1.12 -12.78 12.72
C LEU A 48 -1.28 -12.28 11.29
N LEU A 49 -2.37 -11.56 10.99
CA LEU A 49 -2.60 -11.00 9.65
C LEU A 49 -1.54 -9.96 9.26
N LEU A 50 -1.16 -9.10 10.20
CA LEU A 50 -0.07 -8.15 9.98
C LEU A 50 1.28 -8.87 9.77
N GLY A 51 1.53 -9.95 10.51
CA GLY A 51 2.74 -10.75 10.35
C GLY A 51 2.81 -11.43 8.98
N LEU A 52 1.69 -11.97 8.51
CA LEU A 52 1.58 -12.56 7.18
C LEU A 52 1.79 -11.50 6.08
N ALA A 53 1.12 -10.36 6.19
CA ALA A 53 1.30 -9.26 5.25
C ALA A 53 2.76 -8.78 5.17
N ASN A 54 3.46 -8.70 6.30
CA ASN A 54 4.87 -8.32 6.33
C ASN A 54 5.77 -9.34 5.61
N ALA A 55 5.48 -10.63 5.77
CA ALA A 55 6.22 -11.70 5.09
C ALA A 55 5.99 -11.65 3.57
N GLU A 56 4.75 -11.43 3.12
CA GLU A 56 4.43 -11.28 1.70
C GLU A 56 5.12 -10.06 1.08
N LEU A 57 5.06 -8.90 1.76
CA LEU A 57 5.73 -7.68 1.31
C LEU A 57 7.25 -7.82 1.26
N SER A 58 7.85 -8.54 2.22
CA SER A 58 9.28 -8.84 2.20
C SER A 58 9.67 -9.68 0.97
N GLY A 59 8.84 -10.66 0.61
CA GLY A 59 9.02 -11.45 -0.61
C GLY A 59 8.92 -10.61 -1.88
N LEU A 60 7.92 -9.72 -1.95
CA LEU A 60 7.76 -8.80 -3.07
C LEU A 60 8.93 -7.80 -3.19
N LEU A 61 9.44 -7.31 -2.06
CA LEU A 61 10.60 -6.42 -2.04
C LEU A 61 11.86 -7.13 -2.56
N ALA A 62 12.06 -8.39 -2.17
CA ALA A 62 13.17 -9.20 -2.65
C ALA A 62 13.12 -9.38 -4.18
N LEU A 63 11.92 -9.61 -4.73
CA LEU A 63 11.71 -9.69 -6.19
C LEU A 63 11.97 -8.36 -6.91
N GLN A 64 11.70 -7.21 -6.27
CA GLN A 64 12.03 -5.91 -6.85
C GLN A 64 13.52 -5.59 -6.82
N THR A 65 14.27 -6.16 -5.89
CA THR A 65 15.73 -6.01 -5.80
C THR A 65 16.50 -7.00 -6.66
N ASP A 66 15.82 -7.95 -7.31
CA ASP A 66 16.43 -8.90 -8.23
C ASP A 66 16.83 -8.20 -9.54
N PRO A 67 18.14 -8.08 -9.84
CA PRO A 67 18.61 -7.38 -11.03
C PRO A 67 18.09 -7.99 -12.34
N ASP A 68 17.81 -9.30 -12.37
CA ASP A 68 17.31 -9.97 -13.58
C ASP A 68 15.84 -9.59 -13.88
N VAL A 69 15.05 -9.32 -12.83
CA VAL A 69 13.66 -8.85 -12.94
C VAL A 69 13.60 -7.37 -13.32
N VAL A 70 14.51 -6.55 -12.77
CA VAL A 70 14.61 -5.13 -13.10
C VAL A 70 15.01 -4.92 -14.57
N ASP A 71 15.96 -5.70 -15.11
CA ASP A 71 16.38 -5.62 -16.52
C ASP A 71 15.22 -5.98 -17.48
N LEU A 72 14.41 -7.00 -17.16
CA LEU A 72 13.22 -7.35 -17.95
C LEU A 72 12.16 -6.25 -17.96
N ALA A 73 11.89 -5.63 -16.82
CA ALA A 73 10.93 -4.52 -16.70
C ALA A 73 11.43 -3.24 -17.41
N GLU A 74 12.74 -3.03 -17.45
CA GLU A 74 13.35 -1.90 -18.16
C GLU A 74 13.38 -2.11 -19.68
N ARG A 75 13.66 -3.34 -20.14
CA ARG A 75 13.54 -3.71 -21.56
C ARG A 75 12.11 -3.57 -22.09
N ARG A 76 11.10 -3.97 -21.32
CA ARG A 76 9.69 -3.81 -21.70
C ARG A 76 9.27 -2.34 -21.81
N ARG A 77 9.88 -1.42 -21.07
CA ARG A 77 9.59 0.03 -21.16
C ARG A 77 10.24 0.72 -22.36
N ARG A 78 11.25 0.10 -22.97
CA ARG A 78 12.00 0.67 -24.11
C ARG A 78 11.49 0.20 -25.48
N HIS A 79 10.56 -0.75 -25.52
CA HIS A 79 9.93 -1.31 -26.72
C HIS A 79 8.43 -1.08 -26.72
#